data_AF-Q1YQU0-F1
#
_entry.id   AF-Q1YQU0-F1
#
_cell.length_a   1.000
_cell.length_b   1.000
_cell.length_c   1.000
_cell.angle_alpha   90.00
_cell.angle_beta   90.00
_cell.angle_gamma   90.00
#
_symmetry.space_group_name_H-M   'P 1'
#
loop_
_entity.id
_entity.type
_entity.pdbx_description
1 polymer ?
#
loop_
_entity_poly.entity_id
_entity_poly.type
_entity_poly.pdbx_seq_one_letter_code
_entity_poly.pdbx_strand_id
1 'polypeptide(L)'
;MFRANYHNQYYAAFGDKNESVGLAKKLWLSSLGDFAPRIILLAAEKIIADNDYLPTLHKMLNACRAVGMPDGLPSPRKAYLEACNMPSPKAAQKWSHPAVYAAGRDCGWHFLANTVESKAFPQFAETYQQFCARVIAGEVFTVEPPAALPETSMKRASKEQALSELDNLKQLLK
;
A
#
# COMPACT_ATOMS: atom_id res chain seq x y z
N MET A 1 -4.68 22.37 20.97
CA MET A 1 -4.96 21.00 21.45
C MET A 1 -4.02 20.56 22.57
N PHE A 2 -2.70 20.43 22.35
CA PHE A 2 -1.79 19.89 23.39
C PHE A 2 -1.62 20.75 24.65
N ARG A 3 -1.57 22.09 24.55
CA ARG A 3 -1.46 22.97 25.73
C ARG A 3 -2.63 22.84 26.70
N ALA A 4 -3.83 22.55 26.20
CA ALA A 4 -5.03 22.39 27.03
C ALA A 4 -5.09 21.02 27.68
N ASN A 5 -4.76 19.95 26.94
CA ASN A 5 -4.84 18.57 27.43
C ASN A 5 -3.65 18.19 28.34
N TYR A 6 -2.45 18.74 28.09
CA TYR A 6 -1.25 18.44 28.85
C TYR A 6 -0.72 19.66 29.62
N HIS A 7 -1.62 20.45 30.21
CA HIS A 7 -1.31 21.76 30.80
C HIS A 7 -0.02 21.76 31.65
N ASN A 8 0.03 20.96 32.72
CA ASN A 8 1.19 20.92 33.62
C ASN A 8 2.47 20.49 32.91
N GLN A 9 2.41 19.48 32.04
CA GLN A 9 3.59 18.99 31.31
C GLN A 9 4.05 20.01 30.26
N TYR A 10 3.14 20.72 29.63
CA TYR A 10 3.43 21.77 28.65
C TYR A 10 4.17 22.93 29.32
N TYR A 11 3.70 23.41 30.46
CA TYR A 11 4.37 24.47 31.21
C TYR A 11 5.68 24.00 31.84
N ALA A 12 5.79 22.75 32.27
CA ALA A 12 7.06 22.19 32.73
C ALA A 12 8.10 22.10 31.60
N ALA A 13 7.69 21.76 30.38
CA ALA A 13 8.58 21.57 29.23
C ALA A 13 9.03 22.90 28.59
N PHE A 14 8.13 23.88 28.47
CA PHE A 14 8.39 25.12 27.72
C PHE A 14 8.54 26.35 28.63
N GLY A 15 8.10 26.28 29.88
CA GLY A 15 8.00 27.42 30.78
C GLY A 15 7.03 28.49 30.27
N ASP A 16 7.13 29.70 30.82
CA ASP A 16 6.34 30.86 30.38
C ASP A 16 7.04 31.70 29.30
N LYS A 17 8.18 31.20 28.78
CA LYS A 17 9.00 31.89 27.78
C LYS A 17 8.48 31.57 26.38
N ASN A 18 7.98 32.57 25.67
CA ASN A 18 7.48 32.42 24.29
C ASN A 18 8.54 31.95 23.28
N GLU A 19 9.84 32.12 23.58
CA GLU A 19 10.94 31.74 22.68
C GLU A 19 11.06 30.23 22.49
N SER A 20 10.96 29.44 23.56
CA SER A 20 11.06 27.97 23.51
C SER A 20 9.90 27.36 22.70
N VAL A 21 8.69 27.91 22.90
CA VAL A 21 7.49 27.57 22.14
C VAL A 21 7.66 27.94 20.66
N GLY A 22 8.23 29.11 20.36
CA GLY A 22 8.50 29.55 19.00
C GLY A 22 9.47 28.61 18.26
N LEU A 23 10.54 28.19 18.93
CA LEU A 23 11.51 27.25 18.37
C LEU A 23 10.89 25.86 18.14
N ALA A 24 10.12 25.36 19.11
CA ALA A 24 9.40 24.10 18.97
C ALA A 24 8.40 24.13 17.81
N LYS A 25 7.63 25.22 17.65
CA LYS A 25 6.70 25.37 16.52
C LYS A 25 7.41 25.35 15.17
N LYS A 26 8.55 26.04 15.04
CA LYS A 26 9.35 26.02 13.80
C LYS A 26 9.85 24.62 13.47
N LEU A 27 10.38 23.91 14.47
CA LEU A 27 10.84 22.53 14.32
C LEU A 27 9.69 21.62 13.86
N TRP A 28 8.56 21.66 14.56
CA TRP A 28 7.40 20.83 14.24
C TRP A 28 6.82 21.14 12.87
N LEU A 29 6.76 22.43 12.49
CA LEU A 29 6.30 22.84 11.16
C LEU A 29 7.21 22.28 10.06
N SER A 30 8.53 22.36 10.24
CA SER A 30 9.48 21.82 9.25
C SER A 30 9.38 20.31 9.10
N SER A 31 9.15 19.57 10.19
CA SER A 31 9.07 18.11 10.17
C SER A 31 7.69 17.56 9.77
N LEU A 32 6.62 18.32 9.97
CA LEU A 32 5.26 17.91 9.63
C LEU A 32 4.77 18.47 8.29
N GLY A 33 5.57 19.32 7.63
CA GLY A 33 5.20 19.97 6.36
C GLY A 33 4.84 19.01 5.23
N ASP A 34 5.37 17.78 5.26
CA ASP A 34 5.08 16.75 4.27
C ASP A 34 3.70 16.09 4.45
N PHE A 35 3.03 16.31 5.58
CA PHE A 35 1.72 15.72 5.88
C PHE A 35 0.58 16.70 5.61
N ALA A 36 -0.52 16.19 5.05
CA ALA A 36 -1.72 17.00 4.89
C ALA A 36 -2.26 17.48 6.26
N PRO A 37 -2.79 18.72 6.37
CA PRO A 37 -3.28 19.27 7.65
C PRO A 37 -4.30 18.39 8.36
N ARG A 38 -5.17 17.70 7.61
CA ARG A 38 -6.16 16.76 8.16
C ARG A 38 -5.51 15.58 8.88
N ILE A 39 -4.42 15.04 8.35
CA ILE A 39 -3.70 13.91 8.95
C ILE A 39 -3.03 14.34 10.26
N ILE A 40 -2.45 15.53 10.30
CA ILE A 40 -1.83 16.09 11.52
C ILE A 40 -2.89 16.26 12.62
N LEU A 41 -4.09 16.73 12.25
CA LEU A 41 -5.19 16.92 13.19
C LEU A 41 -5.68 15.58 13.77
N LEU A 42 -6.00 14.61 12.91
CA LEU A 42 -6.46 13.29 13.33
C LEU A 42 -5.39 12.54 14.15
N ALA A 43 -4.11 12.67 13.79
CA ALA A 43 -3.00 12.12 14.56
C ALA A 43 -2.88 12.77 15.96
N ALA A 44 -3.10 14.08 16.06
CA ALA A 44 -3.11 14.78 17.33
C ALA A 44 -4.25 14.30 18.23
N GLU A 45 -5.46 14.15 17.68
CA GLU A 45 -6.63 13.62 18.40
C GLU A 45 -6.38 12.21 18.91
N LYS A 46 -5.84 11.32 18.06
CA LYS A 46 -5.49 9.96 18.44
C LYS A 46 -4.47 9.91 19.57
N ILE A 47 -3.44 10.77 19.52
CA ILE A 47 -2.45 10.85 20.59
C ILE A 47 -3.09 11.28 21.91
N ILE A 48 -3.99 12.27 21.87
CA ILE A 48 -4.69 12.76 23.07
C ILE A 48 -5.56 11.66 23.68
N ALA A 49 -6.20 10.83 22.85
CA ALA A 49 -7.01 9.72 23.31
C ALA A 49 -6.16 8.57 23.90
N ASP A 50 -5.01 8.26 23.28
CA ASP A 50 -4.23 7.07 23.61
C ASP A 50 -3.06 7.34 24.58
N ASN A 51 -2.75 8.59 24.92
CA ASN A 51 -1.59 8.93 25.75
C ASN A 51 -1.85 9.97 26.83
N ASP A 52 -1.37 9.64 28.04
CA ASP A 52 -1.41 10.52 29.22
C ASP A 52 -0.29 11.57 29.25
N TYR A 53 0.71 11.43 28.38
CA TYR A 53 1.90 12.29 28.35
C TYR A 53 1.99 13.14 27.09
N LEU A 54 2.56 14.34 27.24
CA LEU A 54 2.85 15.26 26.16
C LEU A 54 3.71 14.55 25.10
N PRO A 55 3.26 14.47 23.83
CA PRO A 55 3.97 13.72 22.81
C PRO A 55 5.28 14.39 22.42
N THR A 56 6.28 13.56 22.12
CA THR A 56 7.47 13.99 21.39
C THR A 56 7.17 14.14 19.91
N LEU A 57 8.01 14.87 19.18
CA LEU A 57 7.91 14.99 17.72
C LEU A 57 7.93 13.62 17.03
N HIS A 58 8.76 12.68 17.52
CA HIS A 58 8.82 11.32 17.00
C HIS A 58 7.47 10.59 17.14
N LYS A 59 6.79 10.74 18.27
CA LYS A 59 5.47 10.15 18.50
C LYS A 59 4.41 10.75 17.59
N MET A 60 4.47 12.06 17.38
CA MET A 60 3.62 12.76 16.40
C MET A 60 3.83 12.23 14.98
N LEU A 61 5.08 12.10 14.54
CA LEU A 61 5.40 11.56 13.21
C LEU A 61 4.87 10.14 13.02
N ASN A 62 5.03 9.27 14.03
CA ASN A 62 4.51 7.91 13.97
C ASN A 62 2.97 7.89 13.92
N ALA A 63 2.30 8.75 14.69
CA ALA A 63 0.85 8.86 14.65
C ALA A 63 0.36 9.42 13.30
N CYS A 64 1.02 10.43 12.74
CA CYS A 64 0.73 10.95 11.40
C CYS A 64 0.89 9.88 10.33
N ARG A 65 1.93 9.03 10.42
CA ARG A 65 2.10 7.89 9.50
C ARG A 65 0.99 6.85 9.66
N ALA A 66 0.60 6.55 10.89
CA ALA A 66 -0.43 5.56 11.18
C ALA A 66 -1.83 6.01 10.74
N VAL A 67 -2.14 7.30 10.88
CA VAL A 67 -3.43 7.89 10.50
C VAL A 67 -3.45 8.33 9.04
N GLY A 68 -2.27 8.66 8.48
CA GLY A 68 -2.07 8.94 7.07
C GLY A 68 -2.15 7.71 6.18
N MET A 69 -2.09 6.50 6.75
CA MET A 69 -2.48 5.30 6.00
C MET A 69 -3.99 5.38 5.71
N PRO A 70 -4.42 5.44 4.44
CA PRO A 70 -5.84 5.49 4.11
C PRO A 70 -6.58 4.27 4.66
N ASP A 71 -7.80 4.50 5.13
CA ASP A 71 -8.72 3.45 5.56
C ASP A 71 -8.88 2.42 4.43
N GLY A 72 -8.24 1.25 4.58
CA GLY A 72 -8.23 0.18 3.59
C GLY A 72 -6.85 -0.33 3.18
N LEU A 73 -5.75 0.35 3.52
CA LEU A 73 -4.40 -0.11 3.19
C LEU A 73 -3.94 -1.20 4.19
N PRO A 74 -3.83 -2.48 3.80
CA PRO A 74 -3.40 -3.53 4.71
C PRO A 74 -1.94 -3.34 5.14
N SER A 75 -1.55 -3.90 6.29
CA SER A 75 -0.15 -3.93 6.70
C SER A 75 0.70 -4.71 5.67
N PRO A 76 2.01 -4.42 5.51
CA PRO A 76 2.84 -5.08 4.49
C PRO A 76 2.77 -6.61 4.55
N ARG A 77 2.70 -7.17 5.76
CA ARG A 77 2.54 -8.61 5.96
C ARG A 77 1.17 -9.13 5.51
N LYS A 78 0.09 -8.43 5.82
CA LYS A 78 -1.26 -8.79 5.35
C LYS A 78 -1.39 -8.65 3.84
N ALA A 79 -0.82 -7.58 3.27
CA ALA A 79 -0.75 -7.34 1.84
C ALA A 79 0.01 -8.46 1.11
N TYR A 80 1.15 -8.90 1.66
CA TYR A 80 1.93 -10.02 1.12
C TYR A 80 1.14 -11.33 1.15
N LEU A 81 0.50 -11.64 2.27
CA LEU A 81 -0.33 -12.84 2.39
C LEU A 81 -1.51 -12.83 1.42
N GLU A 82 -2.18 -11.69 1.25
CA GLU A 82 -3.24 -11.51 0.25
C GLU A 82 -2.70 -11.73 -1.17
N ALA A 83 -1.56 -11.10 -1.50
CA ALA A 83 -0.90 -11.25 -2.79
C ALA A 83 -0.53 -12.71 -3.10
N CYS A 84 -0.05 -13.47 -2.12
CA CYS A 84 0.28 -14.89 -2.29
C CYS A 84 -0.97 -15.78 -2.39
N ASN A 85 -2.00 -15.54 -1.58
CA ASN A 85 -3.18 -16.40 -1.48
C ASN A 85 -4.21 -16.20 -2.60
N MET A 86 -4.22 -15.06 -3.28
CA MET A 86 -5.22 -14.79 -4.33
C MET A 86 -5.11 -15.78 -5.51
N PRO A 87 -6.21 -16.36 -6.02
CA PRO A 87 -6.14 -17.22 -7.20
C PRO A 87 -5.85 -16.41 -8.48
N SER A 88 -5.24 -17.07 -9.47
CA SER A 88 -5.12 -16.51 -10.83
C SER A 88 -6.46 -16.67 -11.57
N PRO A 89 -6.92 -15.69 -12.37
CA PRO A 89 -6.28 -14.41 -12.74
C PRO A 89 -6.37 -13.34 -11.65
N LYS A 90 -5.21 -12.83 -11.24
CA LYS A 90 -5.03 -11.85 -10.14
C LYS A 90 -5.79 -10.53 -10.38
N ALA A 91 -5.95 -10.12 -11.63
CA ALA A 91 -6.64 -8.88 -12.00
C ALA A 91 -8.17 -8.96 -11.85
N ALA A 92 -8.77 -10.16 -11.81
CA ALA A 92 -10.20 -10.34 -11.62
C ALA A 92 -10.61 -10.47 -10.14
N GLN A 93 -9.64 -10.48 -9.22
CA GLN A 93 -9.87 -10.67 -7.79
C GLN A 93 -10.22 -9.34 -7.10
N LYS A 94 -10.93 -9.45 -5.97
CA LYS A 94 -11.22 -8.31 -5.10
C LYS A 94 -10.02 -8.06 -4.17
N TRP A 95 -9.32 -6.97 -4.40
CA TRP A 95 -8.18 -6.56 -3.59
C TRP A 95 -8.64 -5.66 -2.43
N SER A 96 -8.03 -5.82 -1.26
CA SER A 96 -8.24 -4.91 -0.13
C SER A 96 -7.88 -3.46 -0.49
N HIS A 97 -6.81 -3.28 -1.27
CA HIS A 97 -6.45 -1.99 -1.83
C HIS A 97 -5.76 -2.16 -3.20
N PRO A 98 -6.00 -1.29 -4.19
CA PRO A 98 -5.32 -1.34 -5.50
C PRO A 98 -3.78 -1.32 -5.42
N ALA A 99 -3.23 -0.71 -4.37
CA ALA A 99 -1.78 -0.69 -4.10
C ALA A 99 -1.20 -2.09 -3.86
N VAL A 100 -1.97 -3.02 -3.27
CA VAL A 100 -1.53 -4.41 -3.05
C VAL A 100 -1.36 -5.11 -4.39
N TYR A 101 -2.33 -4.92 -5.30
CA TYR A 101 -2.25 -5.43 -6.66
C TYR A 101 -1.04 -4.85 -7.41
N ALA A 102 -0.85 -3.53 -7.35
CA ALA A 102 0.24 -2.85 -8.03
C ALA A 102 1.62 -3.33 -7.54
N ALA A 103 1.80 -3.47 -6.22
CA ALA A 103 3.04 -3.98 -5.62
C ALA A 103 3.30 -5.43 -6.00
N GLY A 104 2.27 -6.28 -5.99
CA GLY A 104 2.40 -7.69 -6.36
C GLY A 104 2.69 -7.89 -7.86
N ARG A 105 2.13 -7.02 -8.71
CA ARG A 105 2.44 -6.98 -10.15
C ARG A 105 3.90 -6.63 -10.40
N ASP A 106 4.42 -5.63 -9.69
CA ASP A 106 5.79 -5.13 -9.86
C ASP A 106 6.84 -6.10 -9.32
N CYS A 107 6.58 -6.73 -8.17
CA CYS A 107 7.41 -7.84 -7.67
C CYS A 107 7.33 -9.11 -8.54
N GLY A 108 6.26 -9.26 -9.31
CA GLY A 108 6.00 -10.41 -10.16
C GLY A 108 5.32 -11.57 -9.42
N TRP A 109 4.13 -11.95 -9.90
CA TRP A 109 3.32 -13.02 -9.30
C TRP A 109 4.04 -14.37 -9.24
N HIS A 110 4.83 -14.71 -10.27
CA HIS A 110 5.62 -15.93 -10.30
C HIS A 110 6.75 -15.93 -9.26
N PHE A 111 7.36 -14.77 -9.00
CA PHE A 111 8.41 -14.64 -8.01
C PHE A 111 7.83 -14.81 -6.60
N LEU A 112 6.70 -14.16 -6.32
CA LEU A 112 6.00 -14.27 -5.04
C LEU A 112 5.50 -15.70 -4.76
N ALA A 113 5.08 -16.44 -5.79
CA ALA A 113 4.56 -17.79 -5.65
C ALA A 113 5.65 -18.87 -5.51
N ASN A 114 6.81 -18.69 -6.14
CA ASN A 114 7.86 -19.72 -6.18
C ASN A 114 9.02 -19.49 -5.19
N THR A 115 9.06 -18.35 -4.53
CA THR A 115 10.16 -17.96 -3.64
C THR A 115 9.75 -18.10 -2.18
N VAL A 116 10.70 -18.51 -1.33
CA VAL A 116 10.49 -18.56 0.13
C VAL A 116 10.17 -17.17 0.72
N GLU A 117 9.28 -17.14 1.72
CA GLU A 117 8.82 -15.90 2.39
C GLU A 117 9.99 -15.03 2.86
N SER A 118 11.06 -15.63 3.40
CA SER A 118 12.23 -14.88 3.90
C SER A 118 12.94 -14.02 2.86
N LYS A 119 12.85 -14.38 1.57
CA LYS A 119 13.42 -13.61 0.46
C LYS A 119 12.38 -12.76 -0.26
N ALA A 120 11.17 -13.28 -0.44
CA ALA A 120 10.11 -12.59 -1.17
C ALA A 120 9.48 -11.44 -0.35
N PHE A 121 9.29 -11.64 0.95
CA PHE A 121 8.69 -10.65 1.84
C PHE A 121 9.43 -9.30 1.89
N PRO A 122 10.76 -9.24 2.11
CA PRO A 122 11.44 -7.95 2.18
C PRO A 122 11.35 -7.17 0.86
N GLN A 123 11.50 -7.84 -0.28
CA GLN A 123 11.37 -7.20 -1.60
C GLN A 123 9.95 -6.70 -1.87
N PHE A 124 8.94 -7.49 -1.49
CA PHE A 124 7.55 -7.07 -1.56
C PHE A 124 7.26 -5.90 -0.63
N ALA A 125 7.77 -5.94 0.61
CA ALA A 125 7.53 -4.90 1.61
C ALA A 125 8.12 -3.55 1.18
N GLU A 126 9.33 -3.54 0.61
CA GLU A 126 9.96 -2.34 0.06
C GLU A 126 9.12 -1.75 -1.08
N THR A 127 8.76 -2.59 -2.06
CA THR A 127 7.93 -2.19 -3.20
C THR A 127 6.57 -1.66 -2.73
N TYR A 128 5.91 -2.39 -1.83
CA TYR A 128 4.62 -2.00 -1.25
C TYR A 128 4.71 -0.66 -0.51
N GLN A 129 5.80 -0.41 0.23
CA GLN A 129 6.00 0.85 0.93
C GLN A 129 6.14 2.05 -0.03
N GLN A 130 6.77 1.86 -1.19
CA GLN A 130 6.82 2.88 -2.24
C GLN A 130 5.43 3.18 -2.81
N PHE A 131 4.62 2.14 -3.07
CA PHE A 131 3.23 2.32 -3.49
C PHE A 131 2.38 3.00 -2.43
N CYS A 132 2.53 2.63 -1.15
CA CYS A 132 1.88 3.31 -0.03
C CYS A 132 2.22 4.81 0.00
N ALA A 133 3.49 5.17 -0.18
CA ALA A 133 3.91 6.57 -0.22
C ALA A 133 3.25 7.34 -1.38
N ARG A 134 3.11 6.71 -2.56
CA ARG A 134 2.44 7.28 -3.73
C ARG A 134 0.93 7.45 -3.51
N VAL A 135 0.28 6.47 -2.89
CA VAL A 135 -1.14 6.59 -2.48
C VAL A 135 -1.32 7.76 -1.50
N ILE A 136 -0.41 7.90 -0.53
CA ILE A 136 -0.43 9.02 0.43
C ILE A 136 -0.23 10.36 -0.27
N ALA A 137 0.58 10.41 -1.33
CA ALA A 137 0.76 11.59 -2.18
C ALA A 137 -0.49 11.94 -3.04
N GLY A 138 -1.55 11.12 -2.98
CA GLY A 138 -2.81 11.34 -3.69
C GLY A 138 -2.92 10.62 -5.03
N GLU A 139 -2.01 9.69 -5.34
CA GLU A 139 -2.09 8.90 -6.57
C GLU A 139 -3.15 7.80 -6.46
N VAL A 140 -4.10 7.81 -7.39
CA VAL A 140 -5.17 6.80 -7.46
C VAL A 140 -4.71 5.65 -8.33
N PHE A 141 -4.54 4.48 -7.72
CA PHE A 141 -4.27 3.25 -8.46
C PHE A 141 -5.59 2.58 -8.83
N THR A 142 -5.77 2.29 -10.11
CA THR A 142 -6.90 1.50 -10.62
C THR A 142 -6.40 0.11 -11.00
N VAL A 143 -7.05 -0.92 -10.45
CA VAL A 143 -6.88 -2.29 -10.95
C VAL A 143 -7.82 -2.42 -12.14
N GLU A 144 -7.27 -2.38 -13.35
CA GLU A 144 -8.06 -2.70 -14.54
C GLU A 144 -8.36 -4.21 -14.53
N PRO A 145 -9.64 -4.60 -14.51
CA PRO A 145 -10.02 -6.00 -14.71
C PRO A 145 -9.43 -6.46 -16.04
N PRO A 146 -8.99 -7.73 -16.13
CA PRO A 146 -8.51 -8.24 -17.41
C PRO A 146 -9.67 -8.13 -18.39
N ALA A 147 -9.43 -7.48 -19.53
CA ALA A 147 -10.37 -7.49 -20.64
C ALA A 147 -10.82 -8.93 -20.85
N ALA A 148 -12.12 -9.17 -20.85
CA ALA A 148 -12.66 -10.49 -21.11
C ALA A 148 -11.97 -11.01 -22.38
N LEU A 149 -11.30 -12.16 -22.27
CA LEU A 149 -10.74 -12.80 -23.45
C LEU A 149 -11.90 -12.89 -24.46
N PRO A 150 -11.71 -12.51 -25.73
CA PRO A 150 -12.74 -12.73 -26.71
C PRO A 150 -13.13 -14.21 -26.62
N GLU A 151 -14.43 -14.50 -26.63
CA GLU A 151 -14.92 -15.87 -26.69
C GLU A 151 -14.41 -16.48 -28.00
N THR A 152 -13.19 -17.00 -27.99
CA THR A 152 -12.72 -17.88 -29.04
C THR A 152 -13.53 -19.14 -28.84
N SER A 153 -14.68 -19.22 -29.51
CA SER A 153 -15.42 -20.46 -29.60
C SER A 153 -14.43 -21.46 -30.18
N MET A 154 -13.91 -22.37 -29.35
CA MET A 154 -13.18 -23.52 -29.83
C MET A 154 -14.22 -24.37 -30.56
N LYS A 155 -14.51 -24.02 -31.81
CA LYS A 155 -15.23 -24.89 -32.72
C LYS A 155 -14.32 -26.10 -32.86
N ARG A 156 -14.73 -27.20 -32.25
CA ARG A 156 -14.06 -28.49 -32.38
C ARG A 156 -13.90 -28.73 -33.89
N ALA A 157 -12.66 -28.89 -34.37
CA ALA A 157 -12.40 -29.08 -35.78
C ALA A 157 -13.26 -30.24 -36.29
N SER A 158 -13.94 -30.04 -37.41
CA SER A 158 -14.68 -31.13 -38.05
C SER A 158 -13.68 -32.24 -38.44
N LYS A 159 -14.17 -33.48 -38.50
CA LYS A 159 -13.31 -34.66 -38.77
C LYS A 159 -12.53 -34.51 -40.09
N GLU A 160 -13.13 -33.84 -41.08
CA GLU A 160 -12.54 -33.55 -42.39
C GLU A 160 -11.39 -32.54 -42.29
N GLN A 161 -11.57 -31.45 -41.53
CA GLN A 161 -10.53 -30.44 -41.32
C GLN A 161 -9.33 -30.98 -40.54
N ALA A 162 -9.57 -31.86 -39.56
CA ALA A 162 -8.50 -32.51 -38.81
C ALA A 162 -7.66 -33.45 -39.69
N LEU A 163 -8.29 -34.16 -40.65
CA LEU A 163 -7.59 -35.02 -41.60
C LEU A 163 -6.75 -34.21 -42.60
N SER A 164 -7.29 -33.10 -43.13
CA SER A 164 -6.54 -32.25 -44.06
C SER A 164 -5.32 -31.59 -43.42
N GLU A 165 -5.43 -31.15 -42.16
CA GLU A 165 -4.28 -30.62 -41.43
C GLU A 165 -3.23 -31.70 -41.11
N LEU A 166 -3.67 -32.91 -40.78
CA LEU A 166 -2.77 -34.05 -40.59
C LEU A 166 -1.96 -34.37 -41.84
N ASP A 167 -2.57 -34.32 -43.02
CA ASP A 167 -1.85 -34.55 -44.28
C ASP A 167 -0.92 -33.39 -44.64
N ASN A 168 -1.30 -32.14 -44.36
CA ASN A 168 -0.39 -30.99 -44.47
C ASN A 168 0.84 -31.13 -43.54
N LEU A 169 0.63 -31.56 -42.29
CA LEU A 169 1.72 -31.80 -41.34
C LEU A 169 2.66 -32.92 -41.81
N LYS A 170 2.12 -33.98 -42.42
CA LYS A 170 2.94 -35.06 -43.00
C LYS A 170 3.75 -34.63 -44.21
N GLN A 171 3.25 -33.69 -45.02
CA GLN A 171 4.00 -33.15 -46.15
C GLN A 171 5.17 -32.27 -45.72
N LEU A 172 5.05 -31.57 -44.57
CA LEU A 172 6.13 -30.77 -43.99
C LEU A 172 7.25 -31.59 -43.34
N LEU A 173 7.06 -32.91 -43.20
CA LEU A 173 8.04 -33.85 -42.62
C LEU A 173 8.78 -34.68 -43.69
N LYS A 174 8.59 -34.37 -44.99
CA LYS A 174 9.37 -34.93 -46.10
C LYS A 174 10.42 -33.94 -46.59
#